data_AF-A0A5N7MUV1-F1
#
_entry.id   AF-A0A5N7MUV1-F1
#
_cell.length_a   1.000
_cell.length_b   1.000
_cell.length_c   1.000
_cell.angle_alpha   90.00
_cell.angle_beta   90.00
_cell.angle_gamma   90.00
#
_symmetry.space_group_name_H-M   'P 1'
#
loop_
_entity.id
_entity.type
_entity.pdbx_description
1 polymer ?
#
loop_
_entity_poly.entity_id
_entity_poly.type
_entity_poly.pdbx_seq_one_letter_code
_entity_poly.pdbx_strand_id
1 'polypeptide(L)'
;MDNLSSHRTTDVLLFLLAHPRWEMVFQPKYAAYLNLIEPWWKILRSLALAGRRFESWDEITEAIHRATVYWNAHRHPFVWGKRRRHRPRRSPGIALLPRAT
;
A
#
# COMPACT_ATOMS: atom_id res chain seq x y z
N MET A 1 -4.74 10.57 -3.11
CA MET A 1 -3.44 11.26 -3.00
C MET A 1 -3.21 11.66 -1.55
N ASP A 2 -1.96 11.80 -1.12
CA ASP A 2 -1.67 12.37 0.19
C ASP A 2 -1.92 13.90 0.19
N ASN A 3 -1.73 14.55 1.34
CA ASN A 3 -2.01 15.99 1.49
C ASN A 3 -0.74 16.86 1.37
N LEU A 4 0.30 16.39 0.67
CA LEU A 4 1.52 17.17 0.47
C LEU A 4 1.21 18.47 -0.29
N SER A 5 1.81 19.59 0.14
CA SER A 5 1.56 20.92 -0.43
C SER A 5 1.85 21.00 -1.93
N SER A 6 2.78 20.19 -2.42
CA SER A 6 3.12 20.07 -3.85
C SER A 6 1.92 19.68 -4.72
N HIS A 7 0.86 19.09 -4.16
CA HIS A 7 -0.34 18.69 -4.91
C HIS A 7 -1.36 19.83 -5.04
N ARG A 8 -1.09 20.99 -4.44
CA ARG A 8 -1.95 22.19 -4.46
C ARG A 8 -1.23 23.42 -5.01
N THR A 9 -0.11 23.22 -5.69
CA THR A 9 0.60 24.32 -6.37
C THR A 9 -0.25 24.85 -7.52
N THR A 10 -0.02 26.11 -7.89
CA THR A 10 -0.74 26.76 -9.00
C THR A 10 -0.64 25.95 -10.29
N ASP A 11 0.54 25.44 -10.62
CA ASP A 11 0.76 24.64 -11.83
C ASP A 11 -0.10 23.38 -11.87
N VAL A 12 -0.24 22.70 -10.72
CA VAL A 12 -1.08 21.51 -10.61
C VAL A 12 -2.56 21.86 -10.76
N LEU A 13 -3.01 22.95 -10.14
CA LEU A 13 -4.40 23.39 -10.24
C LEU A 13 -4.75 23.82 -11.67
N LEU A 14 -3.85 24.54 -12.36
CA LEU A 14 -4.02 24.91 -13.77
C LEU A 14 -4.05 23.68 -14.68
N PHE A 15 -3.19 22.69 -14.42
CA PHE A 15 -3.21 21.43 -15.14
C PHE A 15 -4.57 20.71 -15.00
N LEU A 16 -5.13 20.63 -13.80
CA LEU A 16 -6.43 20.00 -13.57
C LEU A 16 -7.57 20.76 -14.27
N LEU A 17 -7.51 22.09 -14.28
CA LEU A 17 -8.49 22.93 -14.98
C LEU A 17 -8.46 22.67 -16.49
N ALA A 18 -7.27 22.51 -17.07
CA ALA A 18 -7.10 22.19 -18.48
C ALA A 18 -7.49 20.74 -18.84
N HIS A 19 -7.50 19.83 -17.86
CA HIS A 19 -7.76 18.40 -18.08
C HIS A 19 -8.91 17.89 -17.18
N PRO A 20 -10.17 18.23 -17.48
CA PRO A 20 -11.33 17.95 -16.62
C PRO A 20 -11.67 16.46 -16.47
N ARG A 21 -10.98 15.58 -17.21
CA ARG A 21 -11.08 14.12 -17.07
C ARG A 21 -10.43 13.61 -15.77
N TRP A 22 -9.61 14.44 -15.12
CA TRP A 22 -8.86 14.08 -13.93
C TRP A 22 -9.39 14.83 -12.71
N GLU A 23 -9.69 14.09 -11.65
CA GLU A 23 -10.08 14.64 -10.36
C GLU A 23 -9.11 14.14 -9.28
N MET A 24 -8.71 15.03 -8.37
CA MET A 24 -7.85 14.67 -7.25
C MET A 24 -8.68 14.32 -6.02
N VAL A 25 -8.64 13.05 -5.61
CA VAL A 25 -9.22 12.58 -4.35
C VAL A 25 -8.15 12.52 -3.28
N PHE A 26 -8.26 13.40 -2.28
CA PHE A 26 -7.35 13.50 -1.15
C PHE A 26 -7.77 12.57 -0.01
N GLN A 27 -6.79 11.92 0.61
CA GLN A 27 -7.05 11.05 1.75
C GLN A 27 -7.30 11.88 3.03
N PRO A 28 -8.11 11.38 3.97
CA PRO A 28 -8.22 11.99 5.29
C PRO A 28 -6.85 12.15 5.95
N LYS A 29 -6.70 13.20 6.77
CA LYS A 29 -5.46 13.40 7.54
C LYS A 29 -5.20 12.16 8.41
N TYR A 30 -3.94 11.74 8.46
CA TYR A 30 -3.47 10.56 9.21
C TYR A 30 -3.99 9.20 8.70
N ALA A 31 -4.48 9.12 7.45
CA ALA A 31 -4.97 7.88 6.85
C ALA A 31 -4.02 7.27 5.79
N ALA A 32 -2.71 7.28 6.06
CA ALA A 32 -1.65 6.71 5.21
C ALA A 32 -1.92 5.25 4.78
N TYR A 33 -2.53 4.46 5.68
CA TYR A 33 -2.91 3.07 5.42
C TYR A 33 -3.94 2.88 4.29
N LEU A 34 -4.65 3.93 3.86
CA LEU A 34 -5.52 3.91 2.68
C LEU A 34 -4.75 4.07 1.37
N ASN A 35 -3.47 4.46 1.43
CA ASN A 35 -2.66 4.78 0.27
C ASN A 35 -1.96 3.53 -0.26
N LEU A 36 -2.51 2.92 -1.31
CA LEU A 36 -1.95 1.71 -1.91
C LEU A 36 -0.54 1.90 -2.50
N ILE A 37 -0.12 3.14 -2.74
CA ILE A 37 1.26 3.41 -3.17
C ILE A 37 2.28 3.11 -2.07
N GLU A 38 1.91 3.24 -0.79
CA GLU A 38 2.81 2.98 0.34
C GLU A 38 3.27 1.52 0.44
N PRO A 39 2.37 0.50 0.45
CA PRO A 39 2.80 -0.89 0.41
C PRO A 39 3.49 -1.24 -0.90
N TRP A 40 3.12 -0.60 -2.02
CA TRP A 40 3.84 -0.76 -3.29
C TRP A 40 5.31 -0.31 -3.17
N TRP A 41 5.61 0.81 -2.52
CA TRP A 41 7.00 1.24 -2.28
C TRP A 41 7.80 0.22 -1.48
N LYS A 42 7.18 -0.45 -0.51
CA LYS A 42 7.84 -1.53 0.23
C LYS A 42 8.21 -2.69 -0.68
N ILE A 43 7.30 -3.07 -1.57
CA ILE A 43 7.52 -4.15 -2.56
C ILE A 43 8.62 -3.75 -3.55
N LEU A 44 8.55 -2.55 -4.11
CA LEU A 44 9.56 -2.06 -5.06
C LEU A 44 10.95 -2.05 -4.42
N ARG A 45 11.08 -1.56 -3.17
CA ARG A 45 12.34 -1.64 -2.43
C ARG A 45 12.85 -3.07 -2.32
N SER A 46 11.98 -4.03 -2.01
CA SER A 46 12.37 -5.44 -1.91
C SER A 46 12.80 -6.05 -3.25
N LEU A 47 12.13 -5.70 -4.35
CA LEU A 47 12.39 -6.28 -5.67
C LEU A 47 13.59 -5.63 -6.37
N ALA A 48 13.71 -4.31 -6.28
CA ALA A 48 14.67 -3.53 -7.06
C ALA A 48 15.91 -3.14 -6.28
N LEU A 49 15.80 -2.82 -4.98
CA LEU A 49 16.84 -2.05 -4.27
C LEU A 49 17.51 -2.82 -3.12
N ALA A 50 16.79 -3.69 -2.44
CA ALA A 50 17.29 -4.37 -1.24
C ALA A 50 18.52 -5.24 -1.57
N GLY A 51 19.62 -5.01 -0.83
CA GLY A 51 20.86 -5.75 -0.98
C GLY A 51 21.67 -5.45 -2.25
N ARG A 52 21.28 -4.42 -3.03
CA ARG A 52 22.01 -4.01 -4.24
C ARG A 52 22.81 -2.74 -4.00
N ARG A 53 23.96 -2.66 -4.65
CA ARG A 53 24.77 -1.44 -4.80
C ARG A 53 24.75 -1.07 -6.28
N PHE A 54 24.58 0.21 -6.55
CA PHE A 54 24.53 0.76 -7.90
C PHE A 54 25.70 1.72 -8.09
N GLU A 55 26.25 1.72 -9.29
CA GLU A 55 27.38 2.60 -9.66
C GLU A 55 26.91 3.78 -10.50
N SER A 56 25.72 3.70 -11.09
CA SER A 56 25.14 4.75 -11.94
C SER A 56 23.64 4.92 -11.73
N TRP A 57 23.12 6.08 -12.17
CA TRP A 57 21.68 6.35 -12.19
C TRP A 57 20.92 5.44 -13.15
N ASP A 58 21.55 5.07 -14.27
CA ASP A 58 20.93 4.21 -15.27
C ASP A 58 20.67 2.80 -14.73
N GLU A 59 21.58 2.28 -13.90
CA GLU A 59 21.36 1.00 -13.24
C GLU A 59 20.18 1.03 -12.26
N ILE A 60 19.97 2.14 -11.56
CA ILE A 60 18.82 2.33 -10.65
C ILE A 60 17.53 2.35 -11.47
N THR A 61 17.49 3.14 -12.54
CA THR A 61 16.34 3.25 -13.44
C THR A 61 15.97 1.89 -14.01
N GLU A 62 16.95 1.15 -14.51
CA GLU A 62 16.74 -0.17 -15.10
C GLU A 62 16.29 -1.20 -14.05
N ALA A 63 16.83 -1.16 -12.83
CA ALA A 63 16.40 -2.03 -11.75
C ALA A 63 14.93 -1.78 -11.36
N ILE A 64 14.53 -0.51 -11.25
CA ILE A 64 13.14 -0.11 -10.98
C ILE A 64 12.22 -0.54 -12.12
N HIS A 65 12.63 -0.32 -13.37
CA HIS A 65 11.87 -0.71 -14.56
C HIS A 65 11.64 -2.22 -14.58
N ARG A 66 12.69 -3.04 -14.44
CA ARG A 66 12.59 -4.51 -14.40
C ARG A 66 11.69 -5.00 -13.26
N ALA A 67 11.83 -4.45 -12.07
CA ALA A 67 10.99 -4.82 -10.94
C ALA A 67 9.51 -4.48 -11.18
N THR A 68 9.24 -3.34 -11.83
CA THR A 68 7.88 -2.92 -12.17
C THR A 68 7.27 -3.82 -13.25
N VAL A 69 8.02 -4.14 -14.30
CA VAL A 69 7.60 -5.09 -15.35
C VAL A 69 7.31 -6.47 -14.75
N TYR A 70 8.22 -6.98 -13.92
CA TYR A 70 8.04 -8.25 -13.21
C TYR A 70 6.77 -8.24 -12.37
N TRP A 71 6.54 -7.20 -11.55
CA TRP A 71 5.36 -7.12 -10.71
C TRP A 71 4.07 -7.03 -11.52
N ASN A 72 4.05 -6.26 -12.61
CA ASN A 72 2.87 -6.15 -13.46
C ASN A 72 2.52 -7.47 -14.15
N ALA A 73 3.54 -8.28 -14.50
CA ALA A 73 3.34 -9.63 -15.04
C ALA A 73 2.78 -10.59 -13.97
N HIS A 74 3.18 -10.44 -12.70
CA HIS A 74 2.77 -11.29 -11.59
C HIS A 74 1.70 -10.60 -10.74
N ARG A 75 0.42 -10.87 -11.05
CA ARG A 75 -0.71 -10.20 -10.39
C ARG A 75 -0.77 -10.54 -8.89
N HIS A 76 -0.49 -9.54 -8.05
CA HIS A 76 -0.65 -9.61 -6.60
C HIS A 76 -1.64 -8.55 -6.11
N PRO A 77 -2.96 -8.81 -6.20
CA PRO A 77 -3.96 -7.83 -5.83
C PRO A 77 -3.90 -7.50 -4.33
N PHE A 78 -3.95 -6.22 -3.99
CA PHE A 78 -4.13 -5.76 -2.61
C PHE A 78 -5.57 -6.04 -2.18
N VAL A 79 -5.76 -7.01 -1.28
CA VAL A 79 -7.08 -7.34 -0.75
C VAL A 79 -7.36 -6.50 0.48
N TRP A 80 -8.39 -5.66 0.39
CA TRP A 80 -8.87 -4.86 1.51
C TRP A 80 -9.77 -5.68 2.44
N GLY A 81 -9.70 -5.42 3.75
CA GLY A 81 -10.59 -6.02 4.75
C GLY A 81 -9.88 -6.93 5.77
N LYS A 82 -10.63 -7.37 6.79
CA LYS A 82 -10.13 -8.31 7.80
C LYS A 82 -9.91 -9.67 7.14
N ARG A 83 -8.67 -10.02 6.84
CA ARG A 83 -8.28 -11.42 6.65
C ARG A 83 -8.75 -12.16 7.91
N ARG A 84 -9.67 -13.14 7.79
CA ARG A 84 -10.09 -13.96 8.93
C ARG A 84 -8.81 -14.59 9.47
N ARG A 85 -8.26 -14.05 10.58
CA ARG A 85 -7.23 -14.75 11.32
C ARG A 85 -7.85 -16.07 11.69
N HIS A 86 -7.18 -17.19 11.36
CA HIS A 86 -7.60 -18.49 11.83
C HIS A 86 -7.65 -18.41 13.36
N ARG A 87 -8.85 -18.24 13.90
CA ARG A 87 -9.07 -18.23 15.33
C ARG A 87 -9.27 -19.69 15.68
N PRO A 88 -8.36 -20.32 16.45
CA PRO A 88 -8.62 -21.67 16.92
C PRO A 88 -9.99 -21.68 17.60
N ARG A 89 -10.80 -22.71 17.34
CA ARG A 89 -12.09 -22.88 18.02
C ARG A 89 -11.82 -22.73 19.52
N ARG A 90 -12.52 -21.80 20.17
CA ARG A 90 -12.52 -21.76 21.63
C ARG A 90 -13.07 -23.11 22.08
N SER A 91 -12.30 -23.85 22.88
CA SER A 91 -12.83 -25.04 23.55
C SER A 91 -14.05 -24.60 24.36
N PRO A 92 -15.21 -25.26 24.21
CA PRO A 92 -16.33 -25.00 25.10
C PRO A 92 -15.86 -25.22 26.53
N GLY A 93 -16.03 -24.21 27.39
CA GLY A 93 -15.75 -24.36 28.80
C GLY A 93 -16.62 -25.49 29.35
N ILE A 94 -16.03 -26.40 30.12
CA ILE A 94 -16.80 -27.40 30.87
C ILE A 94 -17.64 -26.60 31.88
N ALA A 95 -18.96 -26.64 31.74
CA ALA A 95 -19.85 -26.08 32.75
C ALA A 95 -19.67 -26.90 34.03
N LEU A 96 -18.94 -26.35 35.00
CA LEU A 96 -18.89 -26.91 36.34
C LEU A 96 -20.25 -26.63 37.00
N LEU A 97 -20.95 -27.71 37.38
CA LEU A 97 -22.18 -27.59 38.15
C LEU A 97 -21.87 -26.90 39.49
N PRO A 98 -22.72 -25.97 39.96
CA PRO A 98 -22.53 -25.33 41.24
C PRO A 98 -22.57 -26.39 42.35
N ARG A 99 -21.63 -26.29 43.30
CA ARG A 99 -21.61 -27.15 44.48
C ARG A 99 -22.80 -26.75 45.35
N ALA A 100 -23.75 -27.67 45.54
CA ALA A 100 -24.79 -27.51 46.54
C ALA A 100 -24.13 -27.58 47.94
N THR A 101 -24.25 -26.49 48.69
CA THR A 101 -24.03 -26.45 50.14
C THR A 101 -25.31 -26.82 50.87
#